data_AF-A0A6M8W5T5-F1
#
_entry.id   AF-A0A6M8W5T5-F1
#
_cell.length_a   1.000
_cell.length_b   1.000
_cell.length_c   1.000
_cell.angle_alpha   90.00
_cell.angle_beta   90.00
_cell.angle_gamma   90.00
#
_symmetry.space_group_name_H-M   'P 1'
#
loop_
_entity.id
_entity.type
_entity.pdbx_description
1 polymer ?
#
loop_
_entity_poly.entity_id
_entity_poly.type
_entity_poly.pdbx_seq_one_letter_code
_entity_poly.pdbx_strand_id
1 'polypeptide(L)'
;MRHSLTGTAMTLIALASTPSLADEFTVELSGLNFVYNGQTNGDIDLVIAPGDSVRWVWVSGSHNVVSGNPDDPDEGEEFFSGVPVPPPAEFLHTFEDAGDFPYHCEIHGGFGMVSTVKVRCPADFNQDLNVNTQDVLAFLNAWTAGEDSADFNSDGTVNTQDVLAFLNAWTSGC
;
A
#
# COMPACT_ATOMS: atom_id res chain seq x y z
N MET A 1 15.26 -33.06 -53.54
CA MET A 1 15.70 -31.90 -52.74
C MET A 1 15.02 -32.00 -51.39
N ARG A 2 15.79 -32.16 -50.32
CA ARG A 2 15.26 -32.24 -48.94
C ARG A 2 15.35 -30.84 -48.34
N HIS A 3 14.22 -30.23 -48.01
CA HIS A 3 14.20 -28.98 -47.25
C HIS A 3 14.33 -29.32 -45.76
N SER A 4 15.45 -28.92 -45.17
CA SER A 4 15.71 -28.98 -43.73
C SER A 4 14.95 -27.85 -43.06
N LEU A 5 13.98 -28.17 -42.20
CA LEU A 5 13.34 -27.21 -41.29
C LEU A 5 14.21 -27.12 -40.02
N THR A 6 14.99 -26.05 -39.91
CA THR A 6 15.64 -25.68 -38.64
C THR A 6 14.61 -25.02 -37.74
N GLY A 7 14.10 -25.75 -36.76
CA GLY A 7 13.27 -25.19 -35.70
C GLY A 7 14.13 -24.43 -34.70
N THR A 8 13.94 -23.12 -34.61
CA THR A 8 14.48 -22.29 -33.53
C THR A 8 13.73 -22.63 -32.25
N ALA A 9 14.45 -23.13 -31.25
CA ALA A 9 13.90 -23.31 -29.91
C ALA A 9 13.66 -21.94 -29.29
N MET A 10 12.39 -21.59 -29.09
CA MET A 10 11.98 -20.41 -28.34
C MET A 10 12.15 -20.75 -26.86
N THR A 11 13.20 -20.21 -26.24
CA THR A 11 13.43 -20.38 -24.80
C THR A 11 12.33 -19.67 -24.05
N LEU A 12 11.44 -20.45 -23.42
CA LEU A 12 10.45 -19.93 -22.50
C LEU A 12 11.20 -19.46 -21.24
N ILE A 13 11.41 -18.14 -21.12
CA ILE A 13 11.87 -17.56 -19.86
C ILE A 13 10.67 -17.67 -18.92
N ALA A 14 10.74 -18.62 -17.99
CA ALA A 14 9.81 -18.64 -16.87
C ALA A 14 10.08 -17.37 -16.05
N LEU A 15 9.21 -16.37 -16.20
CA LEU A 15 9.10 -15.26 -15.27
C LEU A 15 8.63 -15.88 -13.95
N ALA A 16 9.58 -16.21 -13.07
CA ALA A 16 9.25 -16.46 -11.68
C ALA A 16 8.76 -15.12 -11.12
N SER A 17 7.45 -15.00 -10.93
CA SER A 17 6.88 -13.96 -10.07
C SER A 17 7.43 -14.20 -8.67
N THR A 18 8.49 -13.47 -8.32
CA THR A 18 8.85 -13.33 -6.92
C THR A 18 7.62 -12.76 -6.23
N PRO A 19 7.10 -13.37 -5.16
CA PRO A 19 6.12 -12.67 -4.34
C PRO A 19 6.75 -11.33 -3.98
N SER A 20 6.03 -10.24 -4.24
CA SER A 20 6.39 -8.96 -3.66
C SER A 20 6.52 -9.20 -2.16
N LEU A 21 7.70 -8.95 -1.59
CA LEU A 21 7.82 -8.95 -0.14
C LEU A 21 6.93 -7.80 0.35
N ALA A 22 6.22 -8.02 1.45
CA ALA A 22 5.56 -6.94 2.18
C ALA A 22 6.59 -5.84 2.48
N ASP A 23 6.27 -4.61 2.09
CA ASP A 23 7.11 -3.44 2.33
C ASP A 23 6.89 -2.91 3.75
N GLU A 24 7.90 -2.22 4.29
CA GLU A 24 7.82 -1.57 5.59
C GLU A 24 8.07 -0.06 5.45
N PHE A 25 7.13 0.74 5.95
CA PHE A 25 7.16 2.19 5.91
C PHE A 25 7.42 2.76 7.31
N THR A 26 8.29 3.75 7.45
CA THR A 26 8.62 4.34 8.76
C THR A 26 7.97 5.71 8.94
N VAL A 27 7.19 5.88 9.99
CA VAL A 27 6.61 7.16 10.44
C VAL A 27 7.27 7.58 11.75
N GLU A 28 7.85 8.78 11.79
CA GLU A 28 8.48 9.30 13.01
C GLU A 28 7.51 10.10 13.86
N LEU A 29 7.59 9.94 15.18
CA LEU A 29 6.86 10.75 16.16
C LEU A 29 7.83 11.79 16.73
N SER A 30 7.67 13.03 16.30
CA SER A 30 8.60 14.13 16.58
C SER A 30 7.85 15.43 16.91
N GLY A 31 8.14 16.03 18.06
CA GLY A 31 7.42 17.18 18.59
C GLY A 31 5.95 16.85 18.85
N LEU A 32 5.05 17.48 18.10
CA LEU A 32 3.61 17.21 18.12
C LEU A 32 3.13 16.58 16.79
N ASN A 33 4.05 15.95 16.05
CA ASN A 33 3.79 15.50 14.69
C ASN A 33 4.10 14.03 14.52
N PHE A 34 3.23 13.34 13.77
CA PHE A 34 3.67 12.25 12.90
C PHE A 34 4.42 12.85 11.71
N VAL A 35 5.50 12.23 11.28
CA VAL A 35 6.35 12.71 10.16
C VAL A 35 6.64 11.56 9.21
N TYR A 36 6.35 11.77 7.93
CA TYR A 36 6.67 10.83 6.85
C TYR A 36 7.05 11.62 5.60
N ASN A 37 8.20 11.33 4.98
CA ASN A 37 8.69 12.01 3.77
C ASN A 37 8.63 13.56 3.84
N GLY A 38 8.83 14.14 5.03
CA GLY A 38 8.78 15.59 5.26
C GLY A 38 7.37 16.18 5.40
N GLN A 39 6.32 15.36 5.25
CA GLN A 39 4.93 15.72 5.55
C GLN A 39 4.62 15.45 7.03
N THR A 40 3.58 16.12 7.55
CA THR A 40 3.20 16.01 8.95
C THR A 40 1.71 15.78 9.16
N ASN A 41 1.36 14.91 10.11
CA ASN A 41 -0.02 14.69 10.56
C ASN A 41 -1.00 14.43 9.40
N GLY A 42 -2.09 15.19 9.32
CA GLY A 42 -3.11 15.05 8.28
C GLY A 42 -2.63 15.39 6.86
N ASP A 43 -1.44 15.98 6.71
CA ASP A 43 -0.84 16.27 5.39
C ASP A 43 0.01 15.10 4.87
N ILE A 44 0.21 14.05 5.65
CA ILE A 44 0.93 12.82 5.22
C ILE A 44 0.14 12.14 4.11
N ASP A 45 0.81 11.80 3.01
CA ASP A 45 0.27 10.97 1.94
C ASP A 45 0.96 9.60 1.93
N LEU A 46 0.60 8.77 2.90
CA LEU A 46 1.09 7.40 3.03
C LEU A 46 0.08 6.45 2.38
N VAL A 47 0.42 6.00 1.17
CA VAL A 47 -0.32 4.97 0.43
C VAL A 47 0.52 3.70 0.41
N ILE A 48 -0.05 2.59 0.86
CA ILE A 48 0.60 1.27 0.93
C ILE A 48 -0.28 0.20 0.31
N ALA A 49 0.25 -1.00 0.07
CA ALA A 49 -0.50 -2.15 -0.39
C ALA A 49 -0.94 -3.05 0.79
N PRO A 50 -2.02 -3.83 0.62
CA PRO A 50 -2.32 -4.94 1.53
C PRO A 50 -1.12 -5.85 1.76
N GLY A 51 -0.88 -6.22 3.01
CA GLY A 51 0.27 -6.97 3.49
C GLY A 51 1.44 -6.09 3.93
N ASP A 52 1.49 -4.80 3.58
CA ASP A 52 2.55 -3.90 4.00
C ASP A 52 2.43 -3.53 5.48
N SER A 53 3.54 -3.09 6.07
CA SER A 53 3.59 -2.68 7.47
C SER A 53 4.01 -1.23 7.64
N VAL A 54 3.48 -0.59 8.68
CA VAL A 54 3.94 0.74 9.13
C VAL A 54 4.62 0.59 10.48
N ARG A 55 5.85 1.08 10.56
CA ARG A 55 6.63 1.22 11.78
C ARG A 55 6.58 2.67 12.25
N TRP A 56 5.99 2.89 13.41
CA TRP A 56 6.06 4.16 14.10
C TRP A 56 7.29 4.19 15.02
N VAL A 57 8.10 5.24 14.95
CA VAL A 57 9.35 5.38 15.71
C VAL A 57 9.34 6.67 16.53
N TRP A 58 9.56 6.57 17.84
CA TRP A 58 9.54 7.72 18.73
C TRP A 58 10.88 8.43 18.67
N VAL A 59 10.85 9.69 18.23
CA VAL A 59 12.04 10.55 18.14
C VAL A 59 12.10 11.52 19.32
N SER A 60 10.96 12.06 19.75
CA SER A 60 10.88 12.98 20.90
C SER A 60 9.46 13.00 21.49
N GLY A 61 9.30 13.54 22.70
CA GLY A 61 7.99 13.68 23.35
C GLY A 61 7.45 12.36 23.89
N SER A 62 6.30 12.39 24.58
CA SER A 62 5.62 11.20 25.07
C SER A 62 4.40 10.94 24.21
N HIS A 63 4.34 9.80 23.53
CA HIS A 63 3.29 9.55 22.54
C HIS A 63 2.82 8.09 22.52
N ASN A 64 1.71 7.86 21.85
CA ASN A 64 1.24 6.56 21.39
C ASN A 64 0.63 6.67 19.99
N VAL A 65 0.30 5.51 19.44
CA VAL A 65 -0.37 5.34 18.16
C VAL A 65 -1.62 4.50 18.42
N VAL A 66 -2.77 5.08 18.12
CA VAL A 66 -4.08 4.50 18.35
C VAL A 66 -4.88 4.60 17.06
N SER A 67 -5.45 3.49 16.59
CA SER A 67 -6.33 3.48 15.42
C SER A 67 -7.63 4.26 15.70
N GLY A 68 -8.26 4.78 14.66
CA GLY A 68 -9.47 5.61 14.77
C GLY A 68 -9.17 7.11 14.83
N ASN A 69 -10.21 7.92 14.68
CA ASN A 69 -10.13 9.35 14.99
C ASN A 69 -10.28 9.54 16.52
N PRO A 70 -9.82 10.69 17.05
CA PRO A 70 -10.06 11.02 18.45
C PRO A 70 -11.55 10.97 18.81
N ASP A 71 -11.88 10.34 19.93
CA ASP A 71 -13.23 10.20 20.47
C ASP A 71 -14.16 9.25 19.67
N ASP A 72 -13.64 8.54 18.67
CA ASP A 72 -14.40 7.49 17.99
C ASP A 72 -14.70 6.34 18.96
N PRO A 73 -15.89 5.71 18.90
CA PRO A 73 -16.29 4.66 19.84
C PRO A 73 -15.45 3.38 19.72
N ASP A 74 -14.83 3.17 18.56
CA ASP A 74 -13.97 2.04 18.18
C ASP A 74 -12.47 2.44 18.14
N GLU A 75 -12.12 3.60 18.72
CA GLU A 75 -10.73 4.01 18.87
C GLU A 75 -9.89 2.90 19.55
N GLY A 76 -8.78 2.55 18.91
CA GLY A 76 -7.83 1.54 19.39
C GLY A 76 -8.26 0.09 19.23
N GLU A 77 -9.43 -0.20 18.62
CA GLU A 77 -9.87 -1.58 18.40
C GLU A 77 -9.01 -2.31 17.35
N GLU A 78 -8.58 -1.63 16.29
CA GLU A 78 -7.76 -2.20 15.22
C GLU A 78 -6.29 -2.32 15.64
N PHE A 79 -5.71 -1.22 16.16
CA PHE A 79 -4.38 -1.26 16.77
C PHE A 79 -4.20 -0.21 17.86
N PHE A 80 -3.40 -0.59 18.86
CA PHE A 80 -3.06 0.25 20.00
C PHE A 80 -1.62 -0.03 20.45
N SER A 81 -0.75 0.99 20.37
CA SER A 81 0.66 0.83 20.76
C SER A 81 0.88 0.81 22.28
N GLY A 82 -0.17 0.95 23.08
CA GLY A 82 -0.09 1.12 24.53
C GLY A 82 -0.26 2.57 24.98
N VAL A 83 -0.08 2.81 26.29
CA VAL A 83 -0.14 4.16 26.87
C VAL A 83 0.97 5.06 26.32
N PRO A 84 0.82 6.40 26.35
CA PRO A 84 1.86 7.30 25.87
C PRO A 84 3.20 7.13 26.61
N VAL A 85 4.28 6.93 25.85
CA VAL A 85 5.65 6.73 26.37
C VAL A 85 6.67 7.63 25.67
N PRO A 86 7.79 8.00 26.33
CA PRO A 86 8.89 8.69 25.68
C PRO A 86 9.81 7.75 24.89
N PRO A 87 10.65 8.27 23.97
CA PRO A 87 11.72 7.51 23.36
C PRO A 87 12.68 6.86 24.37
N PRO A 88 13.32 5.74 24.02
CA PRO A 88 13.16 4.99 22.76
C PRO A 88 11.92 4.08 22.79
N ALA A 89 11.13 4.10 21.71
CA ALA A 89 9.99 3.21 21.50
C ALA A 89 9.72 3.04 20.00
N GLU A 90 9.18 1.88 19.64
CA GLU A 90 8.69 1.59 18.29
C GLU A 90 7.42 0.74 18.36
N PHE A 91 6.58 0.87 17.34
CA PHE A 91 5.38 0.06 17.14
C PHE A 91 5.28 -0.32 15.67
N LEU A 92 4.99 -1.59 15.38
CA LEU A 92 4.83 -2.12 14.03
C LEU A 92 3.43 -2.71 13.90
N HIS A 93 2.72 -2.34 12.83
CA HIS A 93 1.45 -2.93 12.47
C HIS A 93 1.43 -3.25 10.97
N THR A 94 0.88 -4.42 10.63
CA THR A 94 0.71 -4.91 9.25
C THR A 94 -0.75 -4.75 8.86
N PHE A 95 -1.00 -4.16 7.69
CA PHE A 95 -2.33 -3.89 7.18
C PHE A 95 -2.71 -4.93 6.13
N GLU A 96 -3.61 -5.85 6.47
CA GLU A 96 -4.00 -6.94 5.55
C GLU A 96 -5.14 -6.54 4.61
N ASP A 97 -5.98 -5.58 5.01
CA ASP A 97 -7.17 -5.20 4.25
C ASP A 97 -7.00 -3.81 3.59
N ALA A 98 -7.55 -3.65 2.38
CA ALA A 98 -7.63 -2.35 1.73
C ALA A 98 -8.63 -1.44 2.47
N GLY A 99 -8.29 -0.15 2.59
CA GLY A 99 -9.12 0.81 3.31
C GLY A 99 -8.38 2.06 3.75
N ASP A 100 -9.09 2.93 4.46
CA ASP A 100 -8.53 4.11 5.13
C ASP A 100 -8.50 3.87 6.63
N PHE A 101 -7.31 3.91 7.20
CA PHE A 101 -7.05 3.61 8.60
C PHE A 101 -6.59 4.88 9.31
N PRO A 102 -7.52 5.70 9.84
CA PRO A 102 -7.15 6.84 10.65
C PRO A 102 -6.44 6.38 11.91
N TYR A 103 -5.53 7.20 12.41
CA TYR A 103 -4.87 6.99 13.68
C TYR A 103 -4.44 8.31 14.30
N HIS A 104 -4.21 8.28 15.61
CA HIS A 104 -3.78 9.46 16.34
C HIS A 104 -2.98 9.11 17.60
N CYS A 105 -2.53 10.16 18.31
CA CYS A 105 -1.98 10.04 19.65
C CYS A 105 -3.01 10.50 20.67
N GLU A 106 -3.36 9.70 21.69
CA GLU A 106 -4.47 9.98 22.63
C GLU A 106 -4.36 11.39 23.25
N ILE A 107 -3.18 11.72 23.79
CA ILE A 107 -2.98 12.98 24.52
C ILE A 107 -2.71 14.19 23.61
N HIS A 108 -2.54 13.95 22.30
CA HIS A 108 -2.22 14.99 21.32
C HIS A 108 -3.20 15.07 20.13
N GLY A 109 -4.18 14.18 20.04
CA GLY A 109 -5.17 14.13 18.97
C GLY A 109 -5.96 15.44 18.87
N GLY A 110 -6.36 15.98 20.02
CA GLY A 110 -7.01 17.30 20.12
C GLY A 110 -6.15 18.50 19.68
N PHE A 111 -4.83 18.31 19.54
CA PHE A 111 -3.90 19.31 18.99
C PHE A 111 -3.54 19.04 17.52
N GLY A 112 -4.18 18.06 16.88
CA GLY A 112 -3.98 17.73 15.47
C GLY A 112 -2.90 16.69 15.20
N MET A 113 -2.41 15.97 16.22
CA MET A 113 -1.54 14.80 16.02
C MET A 113 -2.39 13.59 15.61
N VAL A 114 -2.91 13.66 14.39
CA VAL A 114 -3.78 12.69 13.71
C VAL A 114 -3.22 12.44 12.31
N SER A 115 -3.45 11.27 11.74
CA SER A 115 -3.12 10.96 10.35
C SER A 115 -3.91 9.76 9.84
N THR A 116 -3.65 9.31 8.62
CA THR A 116 -4.35 8.19 7.99
C THR A 116 -3.39 7.38 7.14
N VAL A 117 -3.38 6.06 7.33
CA VAL A 117 -2.75 5.12 6.39
C VAL A 117 -3.79 4.76 5.34
N LYS A 118 -3.47 4.96 4.06
CA LYS A 118 -4.33 4.57 2.93
C LYS A 118 -3.81 3.25 2.36
N VAL A 119 -4.52 2.15 2.60
CA VAL A 119 -4.18 0.85 2.04
C VAL A 119 -4.94 0.70 0.74
N ARG A 120 -4.24 0.50 -0.37
CA ARG A 120 -4.80 0.41 -1.72
C ARG A 120 -4.30 -0.84 -2.39
N CYS A 121 -5.24 -1.66 -2.83
CA CYS A 121 -4.92 -2.84 -3.58
C CYS A 121 -4.59 -2.46 -5.03
N PRO A 122 -3.42 -2.83 -5.57
CA PRO A 122 -3.08 -2.49 -6.96
C PRO A 122 -4.11 -2.98 -7.98
N ALA A 123 -4.81 -4.09 -7.68
CA ALA A 123 -5.84 -4.66 -8.53
C ALA A 123 -7.20 -3.91 -8.47
N ASP A 124 -7.39 -2.97 -7.54
CA ASP A 124 -8.54 -2.04 -7.50
C ASP A 124 -8.28 -0.90 -8.49
N PHE A 125 -8.37 -1.23 -9.78
CA PHE A 125 -7.99 -0.35 -10.87
C PHE A 125 -8.95 0.83 -11.02
N ASN A 126 -10.24 0.62 -10.70
CA ASN A 126 -11.23 1.68 -10.76
C ASN A 126 -11.29 2.54 -9.47
N GLN A 127 -10.52 2.16 -8.45
CA GLN A 127 -10.37 2.87 -7.17
C GLN A 127 -11.69 2.97 -6.38
N ASP A 128 -12.52 1.93 -6.44
CA ASP A 128 -13.78 1.84 -5.70
C ASP A 128 -13.68 1.06 -4.38
N LEU A 129 -12.46 0.64 -4.01
CA LEU A 129 -12.11 -0.20 -2.86
C LEU A 129 -12.62 -1.64 -2.92
N ASN A 130 -13.17 -2.09 -4.06
CA ASN A 130 -13.63 -3.47 -4.24
C ASN A 130 -12.99 -4.08 -5.47
N VAL A 131 -12.09 -5.05 -5.28
CA VAL A 131 -11.52 -5.80 -6.41
C VAL A 131 -12.54 -6.76 -7.00
N ASN A 132 -13.04 -6.44 -8.19
CA ASN A 132 -14.08 -7.19 -8.87
C ASN A 132 -13.93 -7.11 -10.41
N THR A 133 -14.94 -7.58 -11.15
CA THR A 133 -14.88 -7.60 -12.62
C THR A 133 -14.90 -6.21 -13.27
N GLN A 134 -15.29 -5.17 -12.53
CA GLN A 134 -15.25 -3.78 -13.00
C GLN A 134 -13.81 -3.28 -13.13
N ASP A 135 -12.90 -3.71 -12.26
CA ASP A 135 -11.47 -3.40 -12.36
C ASP A 135 -10.85 -3.99 -13.62
N VAL A 136 -11.19 -5.25 -13.92
CA VAL A 136 -10.76 -5.89 -15.15
C VAL A 136 -11.27 -5.13 -16.36
N LEU A 137 -12.53 -4.69 -16.34
CA LEU A 137 -13.08 -3.89 -17.44
C LEU A 137 -12.39 -2.53 -17.55
N ALA A 138 -12.13 -1.86 -16.43
CA ALA A 138 -11.45 -0.57 -16.39
C ALA A 138 -10.01 -0.67 -16.91
N PHE A 139 -9.26 -1.68 -16.46
CA PHE A 139 -7.91 -1.98 -16.92
C PHE A 139 -7.88 -2.28 -18.42
N LEU A 140 -8.77 -3.15 -18.91
CA LEU A 140 -8.80 -3.49 -20.35
C LEU A 140 -9.17 -2.29 -21.23
N ASN A 141 -10.03 -1.38 -20.74
CA ASN A 141 -10.32 -0.13 -21.43
C ASN A 141 -9.07 0.76 -21.51
N ALA A 142 -8.35 0.95 -20.40
CA ALA A 142 -7.10 1.73 -20.38
C ALA A 142 -6.00 1.11 -21.26
N TRP A 143 -5.83 -0.21 -21.19
CA TRP A 143 -4.85 -0.97 -21.97
C TRP A 143 -5.12 -0.88 -23.48
N THR A 144 -6.38 -1.04 -23.91
CA THR A 144 -6.73 -0.91 -25.34
C THR A 144 -6.64 0.54 -25.85
N ALA A 145 -6.78 1.52 -24.96
CA ALA A 145 -6.54 2.94 -25.25
C ALA A 145 -5.04 3.30 -25.25
N GLY A 146 -4.17 2.44 -24.74
CA GLY A 146 -2.73 2.68 -24.61
C GLY A 146 -2.42 3.78 -23.58
N GLU A 147 -3.23 3.89 -22.53
CA GLU A 147 -3.04 4.87 -21.46
C GLU A 147 -1.88 4.46 -20.54
N ASP A 148 -1.07 5.42 -20.09
CA ASP A 148 0.03 5.19 -19.14
C ASP A 148 -0.45 4.55 -17.82
N SER A 149 -1.72 4.71 -17.46
CA SER A 149 -2.36 4.04 -16.32
C SER A 149 -2.36 2.51 -16.44
N ALA A 150 -2.24 1.97 -17.66
CA ALA A 150 -2.17 0.54 -17.93
C ALA A 150 -0.73 -0.02 -17.94
N ASP A 151 0.29 0.79 -17.66
CA ASP A 151 1.67 0.34 -17.37
C ASP A 151 1.74 -0.21 -15.93
N PHE A 152 1.09 -1.36 -15.74
CA PHE A 152 0.85 -1.96 -14.42
C PHE A 152 2.14 -2.46 -13.77
N ASN A 153 3.11 -2.92 -14.57
CA ASN A 153 4.40 -3.35 -14.05
C ASN A 153 5.41 -2.20 -13.91
N SER A 154 5.03 -0.98 -14.32
CA SER A 154 5.86 0.23 -14.28
C SER A 154 7.18 0.09 -15.04
N ASP A 155 7.19 -0.67 -16.15
CA ASP A 155 8.37 -0.84 -17.01
C ASP A 155 8.53 0.29 -18.05
N GLY A 156 7.57 1.20 -18.10
CA GLY A 156 7.52 2.34 -19.02
C GLY A 156 6.84 2.02 -20.35
N THR A 157 6.26 0.82 -20.51
CA THR A 157 5.60 0.41 -21.76
C THR A 157 4.32 -0.40 -21.55
N VAL A 158 3.19 0.11 -22.04
CA VAL A 158 1.92 -0.63 -22.05
C VAL A 158 1.96 -1.77 -23.07
N ASN A 159 2.04 -3.01 -22.59
CA ASN A 159 2.12 -4.21 -23.41
C ASN A 159 1.42 -5.42 -22.74
N THR A 160 1.63 -6.64 -23.26
CA THR A 160 0.97 -7.84 -22.72
C THR A 160 1.51 -8.26 -21.35
N GLN A 161 2.69 -7.77 -20.95
CA GLN A 161 3.25 -8.02 -19.62
C GLN A 161 2.43 -7.33 -18.54
N ASP A 162 1.86 -6.14 -18.80
CA ASP A 162 0.96 -5.46 -17.88
C ASP A 162 -0.33 -6.22 -17.66
N VAL A 163 -0.88 -6.81 -18.72
CA VAL A 163 -2.06 -7.67 -18.61
C VAL A 163 -1.76 -8.87 -17.72
N LEU A 164 -0.60 -9.50 -17.90
CA LEU A 164 -0.19 -10.61 -17.05
C LEU A 164 0.04 -10.16 -15.60
N ALA A 165 0.67 -9.00 -15.39
CA ALA A 165 0.92 -8.45 -14.06
C ALA A 165 -0.39 -8.11 -13.34
N PHE A 166 -1.32 -7.44 -14.01
CA PHE A 166 -2.64 -7.12 -13.50
C PHE A 166 -3.44 -8.38 -13.16
N LEU A 167 -3.50 -9.37 -14.06
CA LEU A 167 -4.24 -10.62 -13.80
C LEU A 167 -3.63 -11.43 -12.65
N ASN A 168 -2.31 -11.40 -12.48
CA ASN A 168 -1.67 -12.00 -11.31
C ASN A 168 -2.11 -11.29 -10.01
N ALA A 169 -2.08 -9.95 -9.98
CA ALA A 169 -2.54 -9.17 -8.83
C ALA A 169 -4.05 -9.36 -8.55
N TRP A 170 -4.87 -9.42 -9.60
CA TRP A 170 -6.31 -9.64 -9.47
C TRP A 170 -6.65 -11.03 -8.91
N THR A 171 -5.91 -12.05 -9.31
CA THR A 171 -6.16 -13.44 -8.87
C THR A 171 -5.53 -13.80 -7.54
N SER A 172 -4.48 -13.09 -7.10
CA SER A 172 -4.00 -13.18 -5.72
C SER A 172 -4.98 -12.60 -4.72
N GLY A 173 -5.85 -11.69 -5.18
CA GLY A 173 -6.69 -10.89 -4.31
C GLY A 173 -5.89 -9.79 -3.61
N CYS A 174 -6.64 -9.03 -2.83
CA CYS A 174 -6.18 -8.33 -1.65
C CYS A 174 -6.51 -9.29 -0.49
#